data_AF-A0A957MW04-F1
#
_entry.id   AF-A0A957MW04-F1
#
_cell.length_a   1.000
_cell.length_b   1.000
_cell.length_c   1.000
_cell.angle_alpha   90.00
_cell.angle_beta   90.00
_cell.angle_gamma   90.00
#
_symmetry.space_group_name_H-M   'P 1'
#
loop_
_entity.id
_entity.type
_entity.pdbx_description
1 polymer ?
#
loop_
_entity_poly.entity_id
_entity_poly.type
_entity_poly.pdbx_seq_one_letter_code
_entity_poly.pdbx_strand_id
1 'polypeptide(L)'
;MLAAVAAMTMVVLAFVAGYAAYPLLHAIPLGPAVTGQVTQQQEMGQYWQVWNLLERDFYGEKPANEERTFGAIAGMVQSFGDPYTFFVEPEPRELERDQLAGKFGGIGATLELSDTGWVLHPLPEQPAARAGLLDGDVLIAVDGAPITGTMSSDAVIALVRGEPGTTVELRVRRA
;
A
#
# COMPACT_ATOMS: atom_id res chain seq x y z
N MET A 1 -13.44 -53.77 -32.09
CA MET A 1 -12.05 -53.25 -32.06
C MET A 1 -11.79 -52.19 -33.13
N LEU A 2 -12.12 -52.45 -34.41
CA LEU A 2 -11.90 -51.50 -35.53
C LEU A 2 -12.62 -50.14 -35.37
N ALA A 3 -13.87 -50.12 -34.89
CA ALA A 3 -14.64 -48.88 -34.74
C ALA A 3 -14.05 -47.92 -33.68
N ALA A 4 -13.48 -48.46 -32.59
CA ALA A 4 -12.87 -47.65 -31.54
C ALA A 4 -11.54 -47.00 -32.00
N VAL A 5 -10.76 -47.71 -32.82
CA VAL A 5 -9.52 -47.18 -33.43
C VAL A 5 -9.84 -46.09 -34.45
N ALA A 6 -10.91 -46.24 -35.24
CA ALA A 6 -11.37 -45.22 -36.18
C ALA A 6 -11.86 -43.94 -35.47
N ALA A 7 -12.57 -44.06 -34.35
CA ALA A 7 -13.00 -42.91 -33.57
C ALA A 7 -11.82 -42.14 -32.95
N MET A 8 -10.84 -42.87 -32.39
CA MET A 8 -9.67 -42.25 -31.75
C MET A 8 -8.77 -41.53 -32.76
N THR A 9 -8.63 -42.08 -33.97
CA THR A 9 -7.86 -41.44 -35.04
C THR A 9 -8.52 -40.16 -35.56
N MET A 10 -9.85 -40.10 -35.63
CA MET A 10 -10.57 -38.85 -35.96
C MET A 10 -10.35 -37.75 -34.92
N VAL A 11 -10.40 -38.09 -33.63
CA VAL A 11 -10.20 -37.12 -32.55
C VAL A 11 -8.78 -36.56 -32.58
N VAL A 12 -7.78 -37.41 -32.79
CA VAL A 12 -6.38 -36.98 -32.91
C VAL A 12 -6.19 -36.08 -34.13
N LEU A 13 -6.80 -36.43 -35.28
CA LEU A 13 -6.73 -35.60 -36.48
C LEU A 13 -7.40 -34.23 -36.28
N ALA A 14 -8.56 -34.18 -35.63
CA ALA A 14 -9.23 -32.93 -35.31
C ALA A 14 -8.41 -32.05 -34.35
N PHE A 15 -7.77 -32.67 -33.35
CA PHE A 15 -6.91 -31.95 -32.41
C PHE A 15 -5.65 -31.41 -33.09
N VAL A 16 -4.99 -32.21 -33.92
CA VAL A 16 -3.79 -31.79 -34.67
C VAL A 16 -4.13 -30.71 -35.70
N ALA A 17 -5.25 -30.84 -36.41
CA ALA A 17 -5.71 -29.81 -37.35
C ALA A 17 -6.04 -28.49 -36.62
N GLY A 18 -6.70 -28.56 -35.46
CA GLY A 18 -6.97 -27.39 -34.62
C GLY A 18 -5.70 -26.72 -34.11
N TYR A 19 -4.74 -27.50 -33.59
CA TYR A 19 -3.46 -27.00 -33.11
C TYR A 19 -2.63 -26.36 -34.23
N ALA A 20 -2.63 -26.96 -35.42
CA ALA A 20 -1.92 -26.43 -36.59
C ALA A 20 -2.60 -25.19 -37.21
N ALA A 21 -3.93 -25.09 -37.15
CA ALA A 21 -4.69 -23.95 -37.66
C ALA A 21 -4.80 -22.77 -36.67
N TYR A 22 -4.62 -23.03 -35.37
CA TYR A 22 -4.61 -22.01 -34.32
C TYR A 22 -3.72 -20.78 -34.62
N PRO A 23 -2.45 -20.94 -35.02
CA PRO A 23 -1.60 -19.78 -35.35
C PRO A 23 -2.07 -19.03 -36.59
N LEU A 24 -2.71 -19.71 -37.57
CA LEU A 24 -3.19 -19.08 -38.81
C LEU A 24 -4.39 -18.15 -38.57
N LEU A 25 -5.29 -18.53 -37.64
CA LEU A 25 -6.44 -17.70 -37.25
C LEU A 25 -6.06 -16.47 -36.40
N HIS A 26 -4.96 -16.55 -35.64
CA HIS A 26 -4.46 -15.44 -34.81
C HIS A 26 -3.38 -14.61 -35.53
N ALA A 27 -2.98 -15.00 -36.75
CA ALA A 27 -1.99 -14.29 -37.57
C ALA A 27 -2.58 -13.13 -38.40
N ILE A 28 -3.85 -12.78 -38.24
CA ILE A 28 -4.43 -11.57 -38.83
C ILE A 28 -4.35 -10.45 -37.77
N PRO A 29 -3.35 -9.55 -37.83
CA PRO A 29 -3.29 -8.43 -36.92
C PRO A 29 -4.44 -7.46 -37.24
N LEU A 30 -5.47 -7.47 -36.40
CA LEU A 30 -6.46 -6.40 -36.34
C LEU A 30 -5.79 -5.18 -35.68
N GLY A 31 -5.15 -4.32 -36.48
CA GLY A 31 -4.70 -2.99 -36.04
C GLY A 31 -3.39 -2.93 -35.23
N PRO A 32 -2.89 -1.72 -34.92
CA PRO A 32 -1.55 -1.48 -34.39
C PRO A 32 -1.51 -1.69 -32.87
N ALA A 33 -1.64 -2.94 -32.41
CA ALA A 33 -1.42 -3.29 -31.00
C ALA A 33 0.08 -3.49 -30.67
N VAL A 34 0.93 -3.71 -31.68
CA VAL A 34 2.35 -4.06 -31.49
C VAL A 34 3.19 -2.85 -31.08
N THR A 35 2.84 -1.64 -31.52
CA THR A 35 3.63 -0.43 -31.22
C THR A 35 3.54 0.01 -29.75
N GLY A 36 2.43 -0.26 -29.06
CA GLY A 36 2.25 0.10 -27.64
C GLY A 36 3.01 -0.81 -26.67
N GLN A 37 3.08 -2.12 -26.97
CA GLN A 37 3.74 -3.09 -26.08
C GLN A 37 5.27 -3.01 -26.14
N VAL A 38 5.85 -2.74 -27.31
CA VAL A 38 7.32 -2.58 -27.46
C VAL A 38 7.80 -1.33 -26.73
N THR A 39 7.08 -0.21 -26.85
CA THR A 39 7.40 1.04 -26.16
C THR A 39 7.30 0.87 -24.64
N GLN A 40 6.22 0.24 -24.14
CA GLN A 40 6.05 -0.01 -22.70
C GLN A 40 7.12 -0.94 -22.11
N GLN A 41 7.54 -2.00 -22.84
CA GLN A 41 8.63 -2.88 -22.38
C GLN A 41 9.99 -2.17 -22.34
N GLN A 42 10.27 -1.31 -23.33
CA GLN A 42 11.52 -0.57 -23.39
C GLN A 42 11.59 0.54 -22.32
N GLU A 43 10.46 1.20 -22.04
CA GLU A 43 10.34 2.23 -21.00
C GLU A 43 10.47 1.67 -19.57
N MET A 44 9.99 0.44 -19.32
CA MET A 44 10.18 -0.23 -18.03
C MET A 44 11.61 -0.75 -17.81
N GLY A 45 12.47 -0.75 -18.83
CA GLY A 45 13.85 -1.22 -18.69
C GLY A 45 14.66 -0.40 -17.69
N GLN A 46 14.51 0.93 -17.71
CA GLN A 46 15.18 1.82 -16.75
C GLN A 46 14.69 1.60 -15.32
N TYR A 47 13.38 1.37 -15.14
CA TYR A 47 12.79 1.04 -13.84
C TYR A 47 13.47 -0.20 -13.23
N TRP A 48 13.59 -1.29 -13.99
CA TRP A 48 14.22 -2.51 -13.50
C TRP A 48 15.72 -2.36 -13.25
N GLN A 49 16.41 -1.52 -14.02
CA GLN A 49 17.82 -1.22 -13.76
C GLN A 49 18.00 -0.54 -12.41
N VAL A 50 17.19 0.46 -12.09
CA VAL A 50 17.22 1.16 -10.79
C VAL A 50 16.82 0.21 -9.66
N TRP A 51 15.77 -0.58 -9.85
CA TRP A 51 15.34 -1.59 -8.88
C TRP A 51 16.48 -2.54 -8.51
N ASN A 52 17.16 -3.11 -9.52
CA ASN A 52 18.27 -4.03 -9.32
C ASN A 52 19.50 -3.36 -8.72
N LEU A 53 19.76 -2.10 -9.07
CA LEU A 53 20.85 -1.32 -8.49
C LEU A 53 20.64 -1.12 -6.99
N LEU A 54 19.42 -0.71 -6.58
CA LEU A 54 19.06 -0.57 -5.17
C LEU A 54 19.09 -1.91 -4.44
N GLU A 55 18.68 -3.01 -5.08
CA GLU A 55 18.74 -4.33 -4.46
C GLU A 55 20.17 -4.77 -4.11
N ARG A 56 21.11 -4.45 -5.00
CA ARG A 56 22.51 -4.89 -4.93
C ARG A 56 23.38 -3.96 -4.09
N ASP A 57 23.24 -2.65 -4.27
CA ASP A 57 24.23 -1.67 -3.83
C ASP A 57 23.71 -0.78 -2.67
N PHE A 58 22.44 -0.89 -2.28
CA PHE A 58 21.90 -0.09 -1.17
C PHE A 58 22.53 -0.50 0.17
N TYR A 59 23.01 0.50 0.91
CA TYR A 59 23.63 0.33 2.21
C TYR A 59 22.62 0.61 3.32
N GLY A 60 22.24 -0.42 4.08
CA GLY A 60 21.29 -0.33 5.20
C GLY A 60 20.25 -1.45 5.18
N GLU A 61 19.23 -1.30 6.04
CA GLU A 61 18.07 -2.18 6.02
C GLU A 61 17.18 -1.85 4.82
N LYS A 62 16.87 -2.85 4.00
CA LYS A 62 16.03 -2.68 2.81
C LYS A 62 14.56 -2.80 3.20
N PRO A 63 13.68 -1.90 2.73
CA PRO A 63 12.24 -2.07 2.90
C PRO A 63 11.76 -3.36 2.24
N ALA A 64 10.63 -3.87 2.72
CA ALA A 64 10.04 -5.08 2.15
C ALA A 64 9.75 -4.91 0.65
N ASN A 65 9.79 -6.00 -0.12
CA ASN A 65 9.50 -5.94 -1.57
C ASN A 65 8.12 -5.34 -1.84
N GLU A 66 7.15 -5.66 -0.99
CA GLU A 66 5.78 -5.17 -1.06
C GLU A 66 5.72 -3.64 -0.86
N GLU A 67 6.37 -3.13 0.19
CA GLU A 67 6.48 -1.70 0.47
C GLU A 67 7.14 -0.93 -0.70
N ARG A 68 8.22 -1.46 -1.28
CA ARG A 68 8.86 -0.86 -2.46
C ARG A 68 7.96 -0.88 -3.69
N THR A 69 7.14 -1.93 -3.83
CA THR A 69 6.17 -2.04 -4.94
C THR A 69 5.06 -1.00 -4.78
N PHE A 70 4.53 -0.84 -3.57
CA PHE A 70 3.51 0.17 -3.27
C PHE A 70 4.05 1.59 -3.46
N GLY A 71 5.27 1.88 -2.99
CA GLY A 71 5.93 3.16 -3.25
C GLY A 71 6.09 3.46 -4.74
N ALA A 72 6.42 2.46 -5.57
CA ALA A 72 6.50 2.62 -7.03
C ALA A 72 5.13 2.93 -7.65
N ILE A 73 4.05 2.26 -7.19
CA ILE A 73 2.68 2.52 -7.65
C ILE A 73 2.23 3.92 -7.23
N ALA A 74 2.48 4.31 -5.98
CA ALA A 74 2.14 5.64 -5.46
C ALA A 74 2.85 6.75 -6.25
N GLY A 75 4.15 6.60 -6.52
CA GLY A 75 4.91 7.55 -7.35
C GLY A 75 4.40 7.64 -8.79
N MET A 76 3.98 6.51 -9.37
CA MET A 76 3.35 6.47 -10.69
C MET A 76 2.02 7.25 -10.69
N VAL A 77 1.17 7.04 -9.68
CA VAL A 77 -0.09 7.77 -9.54
C VAL A 77 0.15 9.27 -9.37
N GLN A 78 1.11 9.65 -8.53
CA GLN A 78 1.48 11.05 -8.31
C GLN A 78 1.97 11.75 -9.58
N SER A 79 2.57 11.02 -10.53
CA SER A 79 3.05 11.57 -11.80
C SER A 79 1.94 12.20 -12.66
N PHE A 80 0.67 11.88 -12.41
CA PHE A 80 -0.48 12.47 -13.09
C PHE A 80 -0.85 13.87 -12.57
N GLY A 81 -0.33 14.27 -11.41
CA GLY A 81 -0.56 15.61 -10.85
C GLY A 81 -2.00 15.92 -10.44
N ASP A 82 -2.88 14.92 -10.42
CA ASP A 82 -4.26 15.06 -9.99
C ASP A 82 -4.37 14.84 -8.48
N PRO A 83 -4.76 15.86 -7.68
CA PRO A 83 -4.90 15.72 -6.23
C PRO A 83 -6.01 14.75 -5.82
N TYR A 84 -6.90 14.36 -6.74
CA TYR A 84 -7.98 13.41 -6.46
C TYR A 84 -7.64 11.97 -6.86
N THR A 85 -6.52 11.73 -7.53
CA THR A 85 -6.05 10.40 -7.87
C THR A 85 -4.95 9.99 -6.90
N PHE A 86 -5.23 9.00 -6.05
CA PHE A 86 -4.28 8.47 -5.08
C PHE A 86 -4.35 6.94 -5.02
N PHE A 87 -3.21 6.32 -4.71
CA PHE A 87 -3.14 4.89 -4.44
C PHE A 87 -3.43 4.64 -2.97
N VAL A 88 -4.31 3.67 -2.68
CA VAL A 88 -4.59 3.20 -1.33
C VAL A 88 -3.88 1.88 -1.15
N GLU A 89 -2.87 1.87 -0.29
CA GLU A 89 -2.19 0.64 0.10
C GLU A 89 -3.17 -0.26 0.89
N PRO A 90 -3.16 -1.58 0.67
CA PRO A 90 -3.97 -2.49 1.47
C PRO A 90 -3.53 -2.42 2.93
N GLU A 91 -4.46 -2.11 3.84
CA GLU A 91 -4.14 -2.11 5.27
C GLU A 91 -3.72 -3.51 5.75
N PRO A 92 -2.84 -3.60 6.75
CA PRO A 92 -2.56 -4.86 7.44
C PRO A 92 -3.88 -5.49 7.89
N ARG A 93 -4.10 -6.76 7.54
CA ARG A 93 -5.34 -7.52 7.85
C ARG A 93 -5.80 -7.37 9.31
N GLU A 94 -4.88 -7.18 10.24
CA GLU A 94 -5.17 -7.00 11.66
C GLU A 94 -5.88 -5.66 11.94
N LEU A 95 -5.41 -4.57 11.33
CA LEU A 95 -6.04 -3.24 11.40
C LEU A 95 -7.46 -3.26 10.79
N GLU A 96 -7.61 -3.85 9.60
CA GLU A 96 -8.90 -3.98 8.94
C GLU A 96 -9.88 -4.83 9.77
N ARG A 97 -9.40 -5.96 10.30
CA ARG A 97 -10.20 -6.84 11.17
C ARG A 97 -10.63 -6.11 12.44
N ASP A 98 -9.76 -5.32 13.04
CA ASP A 98 -10.07 -4.59 14.27
C ASP A 98 -11.03 -3.42 14.01
N GLN A 99 -10.93 -2.76 12.84
CA GLN A 99 -11.93 -1.78 12.37
C GLN A 99 -13.30 -2.45 12.16
N LEU A 100 -13.36 -3.57 11.44
CA LEU A 100 -14.60 -4.33 11.18
C LEU A 100 -15.19 -4.94 12.47
N ALA A 101 -14.35 -5.31 13.43
CA ALA A 101 -14.77 -5.81 14.74
C ALA A 101 -15.20 -4.69 15.71
N GLY A 102 -15.12 -3.42 15.31
CA GLY A 102 -15.45 -2.28 16.15
C GLY A 102 -14.47 -2.06 17.31
N LYS A 103 -13.27 -2.64 17.25
CA LYS A 103 -12.22 -2.50 18.26
C LYS A 103 -11.40 -1.25 17.97
N PHE A 104 -12.03 -0.09 18.11
CA PHE A 104 -11.34 1.20 18.01
C PHE A 104 -10.71 1.53 19.37
N GLY A 105 -9.40 1.37 19.48
CA GLY A 105 -8.62 1.81 20.65
C GLY A 105 -7.90 3.12 20.35
N GLY A 106 -8.19 4.15 21.13
CA GLY A 106 -7.50 5.43 21.07
C GLY A 106 -7.68 6.20 22.36
N ILE A 107 -6.88 7.24 22.55
CA ILE A 107 -6.90 8.06 23.77
C ILE A 107 -8.10 9.02 23.82
N GLY A 108 -8.83 9.20 22.72
CA GLY A 108 -9.95 10.14 22.61
C GLY A 108 -9.50 11.60 22.59
N ALA A 109 -8.55 11.92 21.71
CA ALA A 109 -8.11 13.27 21.41
C ALA A 109 -7.99 13.44 19.89
N THR A 110 -8.22 14.65 19.40
CA THR A 110 -7.93 15.05 18.02
C THR A 110 -6.50 15.57 17.93
N LEU A 111 -5.87 15.35 16.78
CA LEU A 111 -4.51 15.79 16.49
C LEU A 111 -4.54 16.84 15.38
N GLU A 112 -3.85 17.96 15.58
CA GLU A 112 -3.70 19.03 14.58
C GLU A 112 -2.22 19.38 14.40
N LEU A 113 -1.75 19.56 13.17
CA LEU A 113 -0.39 20.03 12.91
C LEU A 113 -0.36 21.57 12.94
N SER A 114 0.43 22.13 13.83
CA SER A 114 0.66 23.58 13.96
C SER A 114 2.15 23.92 13.79
N ASP A 115 2.49 25.21 13.73
CA ASP A 115 3.87 25.72 13.63
C ASP A 115 4.76 25.25 14.79
N THR A 116 4.15 24.91 15.93
CA THR A 116 4.85 24.47 17.15
C THR A 116 4.98 22.96 17.27
N GLY A 117 4.43 22.20 16.32
CA GLY A 117 4.38 20.74 16.30
C GLY A 117 2.97 20.19 16.28
N TRP A 118 2.83 18.91 16.64
CA TRP A 118 1.55 18.23 16.73
C TRP A 118 0.82 18.62 18.03
N VAL A 119 -0.32 19.29 17.89
CA VAL A 119 -1.16 19.78 18.98
C VAL A 119 -2.30 18.79 19.24
N LEU A 120 -2.58 18.54 20.52
CA LEU A 120 -3.63 17.64 20.97
C LEU A 120 -4.84 18.43 21.50
N HIS A 121 -6.03 17.94 21.12
CA HIS A 121 -7.32 18.46 21.54
C HIS A 121 -8.12 17.32 22.18
N PRO A 122 -8.08 17.16 23.52
CA PRO A 122 -8.77 16.08 24.20
C PRO A 122 -10.30 16.25 24.10
N LEU A 123 -11.00 15.17 23.78
CA LEU A 123 -12.46 15.16 23.75
C LEU A 123 -13.01 15.07 25.18
N PRO A 124 -14.11 15.78 25.50
CA PRO A 124 -14.75 15.71 26.81
C PRO A 124 -15.10 14.28 27.22
N GLU A 125 -14.93 13.95 28.49
CA GLU A 125 -15.23 12.64 29.09
C GLU A 125 -14.47 11.43 28.50
N GLN A 126 -13.44 11.66 27.69
CA GLN A 126 -12.60 10.61 27.11
C GLN A 126 -11.32 10.34 27.94
N PRO A 127 -10.60 9.22 27.70
CA PRO A 127 -9.40 8.87 28.46
C PRO A 127 -8.34 9.96 28.54
N ALA A 128 -8.07 10.67 27.44
CA ALA A 128 -7.10 11.77 27.39
C ALA A 128 -7.47 12.93 28.33
N ALA A 129 -8.74 13.36 28.31
CA ALA A 129 -9.24 14.39 29.21
C ALA A 129 -9.18 13.94 30.68
N ARG A 130 -9.56 12.68 30.96
CA ARG A 130 -9.47 12.09 32.32
C ARG A 130 -8.03 11.96 32.81
N ALA A 131 -7.07 11.81 31.91
CA ALA A 131 -5.64 11.78 32.21
C ALA A 131 -5.04 13.18 32.47
N GLY A 132 -5.82 14.25 32.30
CA GLY A 132 -5.37 15.63 32.54
C GLY A 132 -4.67 16.28 31.34
N LEU A 133 -4.82 15.69 30.15
CA LEU A 133 -4.47 16.36 28.89
C LEU A 133 -5.36 17.59 28.73
N LEU A 134 -4.79 18.69 28.27
CA LEU A 134 -5.52 19.94 28.03
C LEU A 134 -5.46 20.29 26.55
N ASP A 135 -6.44 21.11 26.15
CA ASP A 135 -6.48 21.69 24.82
C ASP A 135 -5.23 22.55 24.58
N GLY A 136 -4.55 22.32 23.45
CA GLY A 136 -3.32 23.03 23.11
C GLY A 136 -2.03 22.39 23.60
N ASP A 137 -2.09 21.21 24.24
CA ASP A 137 -0.88 20.46 24.61
C ASP A 137 -0.12 20.00 23.35
N VAL A 138 1.20 20.24 23.29
CA VAL A 138 2.04 19.82 22.16
C VAL A 138 2.62 18.45 22.43
N LEU A 139 2.38 17.48 21.54
CA LEU A 139 2.91 16.11 21.64
C LEU A 139 4.41 16.08 21.33
N ILE A 140 5.20 15.58 22.28
CA ILE A 140 6.66 15.50 22.20
C ILE A 140 7.14 14.05 22.00
N ALA A 141 6.51 13.08 22.67
CA ALA A 141 6.85 11.67 22.53
C ALA A 141 5.67 10.75 22.85
N VAL A 142 5.67 9.56 22.26
CA VAL A 142 4.72 8.48 22.50
C VAL A 142 5.52 7.22 22.83
N ASP A 143 5.31 6.61 24.00
CA ASP A 143 6.08 5.45 24.51
C ASP A 143 7.60 5.63 24.40
N GLY A 144 8.07 6.86 24.64
CA GLY A 144 9.47 7.24 24.54
C GLY A 144 9.98 7.52 23.11
N ALA A 145 9.20 7.20 22.06
CA ALA A 145 9.52 7.56 20.69
C ALA A 145 9.27 9.05 20.44
N PRO A 146 10.27 9.83 19.98
CA PRO A 146 10.12 11.26 19.76
C PRO A 146 9.20 11.55 18.57
N ILE A 147 8.27 12.49 18.76
CA ILE A 147 7.39 12.98 17.71
C ILE A 147 7.99 14.27 17.12
N THR A 148 8.00 14.36 15.80
CA THR A 148 8.48 15.53 15.07
C THR A 148 7.38 16.08 14.16
N GLY A 149 7.39 17.39 13.91
CA GLY A 149 6.42 18.04 13.02
C GLY A 149 6.55 17.64 11.54
N THR A 150 7.57 16.84 11.18
CA THR A 150 7.78 16.30 9.83
C THR A 150 7.14 14.92 9.65
N MET A 151 6.68 14.26 10.71
CA MET A 151 5.95 12.99 10.58
C MET A 151 4.60 13.22 9.92
N SER A 152 4.04 12.21 9.25
CA SER A 152 2.66 12.28 8.73
C SER A 152 1.65 12.10 9.87
N SER A 153 0.42 12.59 9.67
CA SER A 153 -0.69 12.37 10.62
C SER A 153 -0.88 10.88 10.90
N ASP A 154 -0.82 10.05 9.87
CA ASP A 154 -1.10 8.63 9.97
C ASP A 154 -0.03 7.92 10.81
N ALA A 155 1.24 8.30 10.66
CA ALA A 155 2.32 7.77 11.48
C ALA A 155 2.15 8.12 12.96
N VAL A 156 1.77 9.36 13.28
CA VAL A 156 1.55 9.78 14.68
C VAL A 156 0.31 9.10 15.25
N ILE A 157 -0.78 9.00 14.48
CA ILE A 157 -2.00 8.29 14.87
C ILE A 157 -1.71 6.81 15.14
N ALA A 158 -0.90 6.16 14.29
CA ALA A 158 -0.54 4.76 14.47
C ALA A 158 0.24 4.50 15.78
N LEU A 159 1.08 5.45 16.21
CA LEU A 159 1.80 5.35 17.49
C LEU A 159 0.88 5.52 18.71
N VAL A 160 -0.15 6.37 18.59
CA VAL A 160 -1.09 6.65 19.70
C VAL A 160 -2.20 5.61 19.79
N ARG A 161 -2.54 4.96 18.67
CA ARG A 161 -3.54 3.88 18.62
C ARG A 161 -2.95 2.58 19.16
N GLY A 162 -3.81 1.79 19.78
CA GLY A 162 -3.45 0.49 20.35
C GLY A 162 -4.69 -0.35 20.61
N GLU A 163 -4.51 -1.55 21.15
CA GLU A 163 -5.64 -2.41 21.52
C GLU A 163 -6.47 -1.76 22.65
N PRO A 164 -7.82 -1.84 22.59
CA PRO A 164 -8.65 -1.33 23.68
C PRO A 164 -8.26 -1.92 25.04
N GLY A 165 -7.94 -1.05 25.99
CA GLY A 165 -7.50 -1.43 27.34
C GLY A 165 -5.98 -1.46 27.55
N THR A 166 -5.18 -1.24 26.50
CA THR A 166 -3.74 -0.99 26.67
C THR A 166 -3.49 0.45 27.11
N THR A 167 -2.33 0.69 27.73
CA THR A 167 -1.88 2.02 28.16
C THR A 167 -0.80 2.51 27.21
N VAL A 168 -0.83 3.80 26.87
CA VAL A 168 0.19 4.50 26.10
C VAL A 168 0.73 5.65 26.94
N GLU A 169 2.05 5.85 26.95
CA GLU A 169 2.70 6.96 27.63
C GLU A 169 2.87 8.14 26.68
N LEU A 170 2.30 9.30 27.03
CA LEU A 170 2.46 10.52 26.27
C LEU A 170 3.34 11.51 27.02
N ARG A 171 4.33 12.07 26.32
CA ARG A 171 5.07 13.24 26.80
C ARG A 171 4.55 14.45 26.05
N VAL A 172 4.05 15.43 26.79
CA VAL A 172 3.55 16.68 26.23
C VAL A 172 4.29 17.87 26.78
N ARG A 173 4.33 18.94 26.00
CA ARG A 173 4.77 20.27 26.43
C ARG A 173 3.55 21.16 26.57
N ARG A 174 3.39 21.70 27.78
CA ARG A 174 2.39 22.71 28.13
C ARG A 174 3.08 24.06 28.27
N ALA A 175 2.46 25.10 27.74
CA ALA A 175 2.92 26.48 27.87
C ALA A 175 2.83 26.98 29.33
#